data_AF-A0A353RYC6-F1
#
_entry.id   AF-A0A353RYC6-F1
#
_cell.length_a   1.000
_cell.length_b   1.000
_cell.length_c   1.000
_cell.angle_alpha   90.00
_cell.angle_beta   90.00
_cell.angle_gamma   90.00
#
_symmetry.space_group_name_H-M   'P 1'
#
loop_
_entity.id
_entity.type
_entity.pdbx_description
1 polymer ?
#
loop_
_entity_poly.entity_id
_entity_poly.type
_entity_poly.pdbx_seq_one_letter_code
_entity_poly.pdbx_strand_id
1 'polypeptide(L)'
;MENTIKLKELRPRLPEVINNIDKLLDRYIVTKRGKPVAAMMSIDDYEGLLETIEILSDKQAVNRVKLSKKEISDGKTVSLKELRKRLEDV
;
A
#
# COMPACT_ATOMS: atom_id res chain seq x y z
N MET A 1 -8.72 -2.38 7.03
CA MET A 1 -10.11 -2.18 6.54
C MET A 1 -10.45 -0.68 6.58
N GLU A 2 -11.47 -0.22 5.86
CA GLU A 2 -11.90 1.20 5.94
C GLU A 2 -13.02 1.37 6.98
N ASN A 3 -12.76 2.19 7.99
CA ASN A 3 -13.65 2.50 9.09
C ASN A 3 -14.12 3.97 9.01
N THR A 4 -15.29 4.27 9.54
CA THR A 4 -15.75 5.66 9.70
C THR A 4 -15.94 5.98 11.18
N ILE A 5 -15.41 7.12 11.63
CA ILE A 5 -15.53 7.57 13.03
C ILE A 5 -15.94 9.04 13.09
N LYS A 6 -16.85 9.38 14.00
CA LYS A 6 -17.18 10.80 14.22
C LYS A 6 -16.04 11.47 14.99
N LEU A 7 -15.74 12.72 14.68
CA LEU A 7 -14.67 13.48 15.36
C LEU A 7 -14.83 13.51 16.89
N LYS A 8 -16.08 13.51 17.40
CA LYS A 8 -16.38 13.46 18.84
C LYS A 8 -16.03 12.09 19.46
N GLU A 9 -16.22 11.02 18.70
CA GLU A 9 -15.92 9.63 19.13
C GLU A 9 -14.43 9.31 19.00
N LEU A 10 -13.72 9.97 18.08
CA LEU A 10 -12.28 9.80 17.88
C LEU A 10 -11.46 10.24 19.09
N ARG A 11 -11.77 11.40 19.69
CA ARG A 11 -10.97 11.96 20.80
C ARG A 11 -10.70 10.98 21.96
N PRO A 12 -11.72 10.35 22.57
CA PRO A 12 -11.48 9.40 23.66
C PRO A 12 -10.85 8.08 23.21
N ARG A 13 -10.88 7.76 21.91
CA ARG A 13 -10.40 6.50 21.34
C ARG A 13 -9.12 6.64 20.53
N LEU A 14 -8.51 7.82 20.51
CA LEU A 14 -7.36 8.10 19.64
C LEU A 14 -6.21 7.10 19.84
N PRO A 15 -5.82 6.71 21.07
CA PRO A 15 -4.75 5.72 21.25
C PRO A 15 -5.08 4.35 20.64
N GLU A 16 -6.32 3.87 20.78
CA GLU A 16 -6.79 2.62 20.18
C GLU A 16 -6.77 2.70 18.66
N VAL A 17 -7.31 3.80 18.09
CA VAL A 17 -7.35 4.04 16.64
C VAL A 17 -5.94 4.09 16.05
N ILE A 18 -5.00 4.79 16.70
CA ILE A 18 -3.61 4.86 16.24
C ILE A 18 -2.94 3.48 16.31
N ASN A 19 -3.16 2.70 17.36
CA ASN A 19 -2.64 1.33 17.46
C ASN A 19 -3.18 0.41 16.34
N ASN A 20 -4.46 0.54 15.98
CA ASN A 20 -5.04 -0.24 14.90
C ASN A 20 -4.49 0.19 13.53
N ILE A 21 -4.32 1.49 13.31
CA ILE A 21 -3.68 2.02 12.11
C ILE A 21 -2.27 1.42 11.94
N ASP A 22 -1.47 1.48 13.00
CA ASP A 22 -0.07 1.01 13.02
C ASP A 22 0.04 -0.52 12.83
N LYS A 23 -0.73 -1.29 13.61
CA LYS A 23 -0.56 -2.75 13.68
C LYS A 23 -1.40 -3.53 12.69
N LEU A 24 -2.55 -3.00 12.28
CA LEU A 24 -3.54 -3.72 11.48
C LEU A 24 -3.74 -3.10 10.09
N LEU A 25 -3.01 -2.03 9.76
CA LEU A 25 -3.18 -1.27 8.52
C LEU A 25 -4.65 -0.84 8.32
N ASP A 26 -5.31 -0.47 9.42
CA ASP A 26 -6.64 0.10 9.34
C ASP A 26 -6.60 1.54 8.82
N ARG A 27 -7.63 1.91 8.05
CA ARG A 27 -7.85 3.25 7.54
C ARG A 27 -9.11 3.81 8.17
N TYR A 28 -9.09 5.08 8.56
CA TYR A 28 -10.23 5.74 9.18
C TYR A 28 -10.61 7.02 8.42
N ILE A 29 -11.88 7.13 8.05
CA ILE A 29 -12.49 8.39 7.61
C ILE A 29 -13.09 9.08 8.83
N VAL A 30 -12.59 10.27 9.15
CA VAL A 30 -13.08 11.10 10.25
C VAL A 30 -14.16 12.02 9.73
N THR A 31 -15.32 12.02 10.40
CA THR A 31 -16.46 12.88 10.02
C THR A 31 -16.75 13.97 11.05
N LYS A 32 -17.15 15.15 10.59
CA LYS A 32 -17.64 16.26 11.43
C LYS A 32 -19.02 16.68 10.91
N ARG A 33 -20.04 16.60 11.77
CA ARG A 33 -21.45 16.85 11.40
C ARG A 33 -21.89 16.02 10.17
N GLY A 34 -21.51 14.74 10.15
CA GLY A 34 -21.84 13.80 9.07
C GLY A 34 -21.00 13.93 7.80
N LYS A 35 -20.12 14.93 7.69
CA LYS A 35 -19.27 15.13 6.50
C LYS A 35 -17.85 14.63 6.74
N PRO A 36 -17.24 13.86 5.82
CA PRO A 36 -15.81 13.51 5.88
C PRO A 36 -14.93 14.76 5.92
N VAL A 37 -13.92 14.78 6.78
CA VAL A 37 -13.00 15.92 6.95
C VAL A 37 -11.53 15.51 7.00
N ALA A 38 -11.22 14.24 7.29
CA ALA A 38 -9.86 13.72 7.28
C ALA A 38 -9.88 12.21 7.00
N ALA A 39 -8.80 11.70 6.42
CA ALA A 39 -8.47 10.28 6.40
C ALA A 39 -7.24 10.07 7.28
N MET A 40 -7.22 8.99 8.04
CA MET A 40 -6.09 8.56 8.86
C MET A 40 -5.68 7.15 8.44
N MET A 41 -4.38 6.95 8.22
CA MET A 41 -3.75 5.70 7.80
C MET A 41 -2.31 5.69 8.31
N SER A 42 -1.62 4.56 8.22
CA SER A 42 -0.21 4.49 8.61
C SER A 42 0.65 5.22 7.58
N ILE A 43 1.87 5.57 7.96
CA ILE A 43 2.81 6.22 7.03
C ILE A 43 3.15 5.26 5.89
N ASP A 44 3.45 3.99 6.20
CA ASP A 44 3.73 2.96 5.19
C ASP A 44 2.60 2.81 4.17
N ASP A 45 1.34 2.89 4.62
CA ASP A 45 0.18 2.79 3.75
C ASP A 45 0.02 4.03 2.86
N TYR A 46 0.27 5.22 3.40
CA TYR A 46 0.29 6.46 2.63
C TYR A 46 1.41 6.45 1.57
N GLU A 47 2.62 6.06 1.94
CA GLU A 47 3.77 5.96 1.04
C GLU A 47 3.54 4.89 -0.04
N GLY A 48 3.00 3.72 0.34
CA GLY A 48 2.66 2.67 -0.61
C GLY A 48 1.57 3.09 -1.61
N LEU A 49 0.61 3.92 -1.20
CA LEU A 49 -0.37 4.52 -2.12
C LEU A 49 0.31 5.48 -3.11
N LEU A 50 1.23 6.32 -2.65
CA LEU A 50 1.98 7.23 -3.53
C LEU A 50 2.85 6.47 -4.53
N GLU A 51 3.58 5.45 -4.07
CA GLU A 51 4.38 4.58 -4.95
C GLU A 51 3.49 3.87 -5.99
N THR A 52 2.33 3.36 -5.56
CA THR A 52 1.36 2.74 -6.48
C THR A 52 0.90 3.74 -7.54
N ILE A 53 0.59 4.98 -7.16
CA ILE A 53 0.19 6.04 -8.10
C ILE A 53 1.33 6.38 -9.06
N GLU A 54 2.57 6.46 -8.56
CA GLU A 54 3.76 6.69 -9.38
C GLU A 54 3.90 5.61 -10.46
N ILE A 55 3.83 4.33 -10.07
CA ILE A 55 3.87 3.21 -11.02
C ILE A 55 2.73 3.28 -12.03
N LEU A 56 1.51 3.60 -11.60
CA LEU A 56 0.35 3.71 -12.49
C LEU A 56 0.45 4.90 -13.46
N SER A 57 1.20 5.94 -13.11
CA SER A 57 1.43 7.09 -13.98
C SER A 57 2.38 6.78 -15.14
N ASP A 58 3.30 5.81 -14.97
CA ASP A 58 4.19 5.32 -16.01
C ASP A 58 3.59 4.11 -16.76
N LYS A 59 3.09 4.36 -17.97
CA LYS A 59 2.55 3.31 -18.85
C LYS A 59 3.56 2.20 -19.14
N GLN A 60 4.85 2.51 -19.22
CA GLN A 60 5.88 1.50 -19.44
C GLN A 60 6.07 0.63 -18.20
N ALA A 61 6.12 1.23 -17.00
CA ALA A 61 6.14 0.47 -15.75
C ALA A 61 4.94 -0.48 -15.63
N VAL A 62 3.72 0.00 -15.91
CA VAL A 62 2.52 -0.84 -15.91
C VAL A 62 2.64 -2.01 -16.88
N ASN A 63 3.15 -1.76 -18.10
CA ASN A 63 3.35 -2.82 -19.09
C ASN A 63 4.41 -3.84 -18.66
N ARG A 64 5.52 -3.41 -18.06
CA ARG A 64 6.53 -4.30 -17.49
C ARG A 64 5.93 -5.20 -16.41
N VAL A 65 5.18 -4.64 -15.46
CA VAL A 65 4.51 -5.41 -14.40
C VAL A 65 3.54 -6.44 -14.98
N LYS A 66 2.74 -6.07 -15.99
CA LYS A 66 1.83 -7.01 -16.67
C LYS A 66 2.58 -8.15 -17.36
N LEU A 67 3.67 -7.84 -18.06
CA LEU A 67 4.51 -8.83 -18.72
C LEU A 67 5.12 -9.78 -17.69
N SER A 68 5.73 -9.26 -16.62
CA SER A 68 6.34 -10.07 -15.57
C SER A 68 5.32 -10.99 -14.88
N LYS A 69 4.07 -10.54 -14.66
CA LYS A 69 3.00 -11.41 -14.14
C LYS A 69 2.69 -12.58 -15.09
N LYS A 70 2.68 -12.34 -16.41
CA LYS A 70 2.51 -13.39 -17.41
C LYS A 70 3.70 -14.35 -17.41
N GLU A 71 4.93 -13.82 -17.37
CA GLU A 71 6.15 -14.64 -17.31
C GLU A 71 6.18 -15.54 -16.09
N ILE A 72 5.77 -15.04 -14.92
CA ILE A 72 5.62 -15.87 -13.70
C ILE A 72 4.63 -17.00 -13.93
N SER A 73 3.46 -16.71 -14.51
CA SER A 73 2.44 -17.72 -14.81
C SER A 73 2.91 -18.74 -15.86
N ASP A 74 3.74 -18.31 -16.81
CA ASP A 74 4.35 -19.16 -17.85
C ASP A 74 5.56 -19.96 -17.30
N GLY A 75 5.94 -19.78 -16.03
CA GLY A 75 7.12 -20.41 -15.43
C GLY A 75 8.46 -19.81 -15.88
N LYS A 76 8.44 -18.68 -16.60
CA LYS A 76 9.61 -17.93 -17.07
C LYS A 76 10.21 -17.11 -15.94
N THR A 77 10.72 -17.80 -14.92
CA THR A 77 11.41 -17.19 -13.77
C THR A 77 12.83 -17.72 -13.68
N VAL A 78 13.71 -16.97 -13.01
CA VAL A 78 15.06 -17.43 -12.68
C VAL A 78 15.16 -17.68 -11.19
N SER A 79 15.88 -18.73 -10.80
CA SER A 79 16.14 -18.98 -9.38
C SER A 79 17.08 -17.91 -8.82
N LEU A 80 17.01 -17.64 -7.50
CA LEU A 80 17.93 -16.71 -6.84
C LEU A 80 19.41 -17.13 -7.02
N LYS A 81 19.69 -18.45 -7.03
CA LYS A 81 21.03 -18.99 -7.26
C LYS A 81 21.55 -18.63 -8.65
N GLU A 82 20.72 -18.83 -9.66
CA GLU A 82 21.07 -18.51 -11.05
C GLU A 82 21.23 -17.00 -11.25
N LEU A 83 20.33 -16.19 -10.68
CA LEU A 83 20.41 -14.73 -10.75
C LEU A 83 21.73 -14.21 -10.16
N ARG A 84 22.15 -14.71 -8.99
CA ARG A 84 23.42 -14.31 -8.37
C ARG A 84 24.61 -14.59 -9.26
N LYS A 85 24.67 -15.79 -9.85
CA LYS A 85 25.74 -16.15 -10.79
C LYS A 85 25.80 -15.17 -11.97
N ARG A 86 24.65 -14.85 -12.57
CA ARG A 86 24.58 -13.89 -13.69
C ARG A 86 25.06 -12.48 -13.32
N LEU A 87 24.87 -12.04 -12.07
CA LEU A 87 25.29 -10.73 -11.59
C LEU A 87 26.78 -10.68 -11.20
N GLU A 88 27.37 -11.81 -10.81
CA GLU A 88 28.81 -11.94 -10.55
C GLU A 88 29.64 -12.00 -11.85
N ASP A 89 29.00 -12.42 -12.95
CA ASP A 89 29.60 -12.52 -14.30
C ASP A 89 29.52 -11.19 -15.11
N VAL A 90 29.02 -10.09 -14.51
CA VAL A 90 28.91 -8.73 -15.10
C VAL A 90 29.92 -7.79 -14.46
#